data_AF-A0A453S4U6-F1
#
_entry.id   AF-A0A453S4U6-F1
#
_cell.length_a   1.000
_cell.length_b   1.000
_cell.length_c   1.000
_cell.angle_alpha   90.00
_cell.angle_beta   90.00
_cell.angle_gamma   90.00
#
_symmetry.space_group_name_H-M   'P 1'
#
loop_
_entity.id
_entity.type
_entity.pdbx_description
1 polymer ?
#
loop_
_entity_poly.entity_id
_entity_poly.type
_entity_poly.pdbx_seq_one_letter_code
_entity_poly.pdbx_strand_id
1 'polypeptide(L)'
;ALLDLSSLCEGCFTSDSDAFLFGARTVYRDVFIGDGGYVICYEMEDIEKKLGFGRKSLISFALLLGCDYSNGVHGFGPEAACRLVKSAGDDSILDQILSDGVKATRKCKGKKAGIDKNKGGDICTKTSTSEVGMSQDSGGQFREVINAFLEPKCHLPDSENVRR
;
A
#
# COMPACT_ATOMS: atom_id res chain seq x y z
N ALA A 1 -12.45 6.23 -10.91
CA ALA A 1 -11.80 4.94 -10.61
C ALA A 1 -12.68 3.77 -11.02
N LEU A 2 -13.84 3.52 -10.38
CA LEU A 2 -14.67 2.35 -10.73
C LEU A 2 -15.19 2.33 -12.19
N LEU A 3 -15.51 3.49 -12.76
CA LEU A 3 -15.91 3.57 -14.17
C LEU A 3 -14.78 3.13 -15.11
N ASP A 4 -13.54 3.53 -14.81
CA ASP A 4 -12.33 3.13 -15.54
C ASP A 4 -12.07 1.61 -15.36
N LEU A 5 -12.17 1.11 -14.13
CA LEU A 5 -12.09 -0.33 -13.85
C LEU A 5 -13.12 -1.15 -14.64
N SER A 6 -14.32 -0.60 -14.82
CA SER A 6 -15.43 -1.24 -15.55
C SER A 6 -15.39 -0.96 -17.06
N SER A 7 -14.33 -0.33 -17.57
CA SER A 7 -14.19 0.07 -18.98
C SER A 7 -15.32 0.97 -19.50
N LEU A 8 -15.93 1.77 -18.62
CA LEU A 8 -16.94 2.79 -18.95
C LEU A 8 -16.30 4.16 -19.23
N CYS A 9 -15.03 4.34 -18.89
CA CYS A 9 -14.20 5.49 -19.31
C CYS A 9 -12.74 5.04 -19.49
N GLU A 10 -11.93 5.89 -20.14
CA GLU A 10 -10.53 5.56 -20.48
C GLU A 10 -9.50 6.03 -19.44
N GLY A 11 -9.91 6.78 -18.42
CA GLY A 11 -9.01 7.20 -17.34
C GLY A 11 -9.63 8.20 -16.38
N CYS A 12 -8.87 8.54 -15.35
CA CYS A 12 -9.27 9.45 -14.29
C CYS A 12 -8.38 10.70 -14.28
N PHE A 13 -8.97 11.90 -14.34
CA PHE A 13 -8.24 13.14 -14.04
C PHE A 13 -8.30 13.39 -12.54
N THR A 14 -7.15 13.33 -11.87
CA THR A 14 -7.06 13.61 -10.43
C THR A 14 -5.63 13.98 -10.04
N SER A 15 -5.50 14.76 -8.97
CA SER A 15 -4.23 14.95 -8.27
C SER A 15 -3.87 13.75 -7.39
N ASP A 16 -4.80 12.90 -7.00
CA ASP A 16 -4.53 11.97 -5.90
C ASP A 16 -4.21 10.58 -6.42
N SER A 17 -3.14 9.97 -5.87
CA SER A 17 -2.74 8.60 -6.21
C SER A 17 -3.72 7.54 -5.69
N ASP A 18 -4.60 7.93 -4.76
CA ASP A 18 -5.61 7.05 -4.16
C ASP A 18 -6.59 6.49 -5.20
N ALA A 19 -6.69 7.14 -6.37
CA ALA A 19 -7.45 6.61 -7.50
C ALA A 19 -7.03 5.18 -7.87
N PHE A 20 -5.74 4.84 -7.79
CA PHE A 20 -5.25 3.48 -8.04
C PHE A 20 -5.74 2.48 -6.98
N LEU A 21 -5.85 2.91 -5.71
CA LEU A 21 -6.37 2.07 -4.62
C LEU A 21 -7.86 1.76 -4.84
N PHE A 22 -8.61 2.71 -5.40
CA PHE A 22 -10.01 2.54 -5.81
C PHE A 22 -10.18 1.84 -7.18
N GLY A 23 -9.09 1.42 -7.82
CA GLY A 23 -9.11 0.62 -9.04
C GLY A 23 -9.03 1.39 -10.36
N ALA A 24 -8.61 2.66 -10.36
CA ALA A 24 -8.24 3.32 -11.61
C ALA A 24 -7.09 2.55 -12.29
N ARG A 25 -7.17 2.40 -13.61
CA ARG A 25 -6.12 1.83 -14.45
C ARG A 25 -5.26 2.92 -15.07
N THR A 26 -5.85 4.09 -15.37
CA THR A 26 -5.14 5.22 -15.96
C THR A 26 -5.46 6.50 -15.19
N VAL A 27 -4.42 7.21 -14.75
CA VAL A 27 -4.55 8.48 -14.01
C VAL A 27 -3.77 9.58 -14.74
N TYR A 28 -4.48 10.64 -15.10
CA TYR A 28 -3.93 11.86 -15.67
C TYR A 28 -3.78 12.92 -14.59
N ARG A 29 -2.56 13.47 -14.46
CA ARG A 29 -2.18 14.47 -13.49
C ARG A 29 -1.52 15.66 -14.18
N ASP A 30 -1.57 16.81 -13.51
CA ASP A 30 -0.83 18.03 -13.89
C ASP A 30 -1.05 18.39 -15.36
N VAL A 31 -2.30 18.71 -15.70
CA VAL A 31 -2.72 19.08 -17.06
C VAL A 31 -2.44 20.56 -17.30
N PHE A 32 -1.65 20.86 -18.32
CA PHE A 32 -1.41 22.21 -18.81
C PHE A 32 -1.98 22.37 -20.22
N ILE A 33 -2.91 23.31 -20.40
CA ILE A 33 -3.56 23.60 -21.68
C ILE A 33 -3.05 24.97 -22.16
N GLY A 34 -2.21 24.96 -23.19
CA GLY A 34 -1.58 26.15 -23.78
C GLY A 34 -0.46 25.79 -24.75
N ASP A 35 0.29 26.78 -25.23
CA ASP A 35 1.51 26.54 -26.00
C ASP A 35 2.53 25.78 -25.14
N GLY A 36 2.97 24.61 -25.61
CA GLY A 36 3.78 23.69 -24.79
C GLY A 36 2.96 22.89 -23.77
N GLY A 37 1.65 22.73 -23.99
CA GLY A 37 0.76 21.90 -23.20
C GLY A 37 1.28 20.49 -22.93
N TYR A 38 1.06 19.98 -21.72
CA TYR A 38 1.42 18.62 -21.34
C TYR A 38 0.41 18.04 -20.35
N VAL A 39 0.46 16.72 -20.21
CA VAL A 39 -0.23 15.97 -19.16
C VAL A 39 0.70 14.86 -18.69
N ILE A 40 0.71 14.58 -17.39
CA ILE A 40 1.43 13.44 -16.84
C ILE A 40 0.45 12.27 -16.75
N CYS A 41 0.78 11.16 -17.42
CA CYS A 41 -0.02 9.95 -17.41
C CYS A 41 0.66 8.87 -16.59
N TYR A 42 -0.07 8.27 -15.66
CA TYR A 42 0.34 7.11 -14.89
C TYR A 42 -0.62 5.95 -15.18
N GLU A 43 -0.08 4.80 -15.55
CA GLU A 43 -0.86 3.60 -15.85
C GLU A 43 -0.55 2.51 -14.82
N MET A 44 -1.57 1.80 -14.35
CA MET A 44 -1.42 0.67 -13.43
C MET A 44 -0.54 -0.43 -14.05
N GLU A 45 -0.66 -0.66 -15.36
CA GLU A 45 0.18 -1.62 -16.08
C GLU A 45 1.67 -1.29 -15.97
N ASP A 46 2.01 0.01 -15.99
CA ASP A 46 3.37 0.49 -15.82
C ASP A 46 3.86 0.31 -14.38
N ILE A 47 3.01 0.56 -13.40
CA ILE A 47 3.30 0.35 -11.97
C ILE A 47 3.58 -1.14 -11.71
N GLU A 48 2.72 -2.02 -12.24
CA GLU A 48 2.86 -3.47 -12.13
C GLU A 48 4.16 -3.96 -12.79
N LYS A 49 4.44 -3.53 -14.02
CA LYS A 49 5.65 -3.97 -14.75
C LYS A 49 6.95 -3.43 -14.17
N LYS A 50 6.98 -2.15 -13.79
CA LYS A 50 8.23 -1.48 -13.37
C LYS A 50 8.53 -1.68 -11.89
N LEU A 51 7.50 -1.71 -11.04
CA LEU A 51 7.66 -1.80 -9.59
C LEU A 51 7.30 -3.18 -9.03
N GLY A 52 6.45 -3.94 -9.72
CA GLY A 52 5.95 -5.24 -9.25
C GLY A 52 4.82 -5.12 -8.23
N PHE A 53 4.07 -4.01 -8.25
CA PHE A 53 2.98 -3.73 -7.31
C PHE A 53 1.67 -3.58 -8.06
N GLY A 54 0.67 -4.37 -7.69
CA GLY A 54 -0.71 -4.21 -8.14
C GLY A 54 -1.55 -3.47 -7.11
N ARG A 55 -2.86 -3.42 -7.35
CA ARG A 55 -3.81 -2.70 -6.49
C ARG A 55 -3.75 -3.15 -5.03
N LYS A 56 -3.64 -4.46 -4.77
CA LYS A 56 -3.61 -5.00 -3.40
C LYS A 56 -2.32 -4.62 -2.67
N SER A 57 -1.18 -4.60 -3.35
CA SER A 57 0.08 -4.04 -2.82
C SER A 57 -0.07 -2.58 -2.43
N LEU A 58 -0.70 -1.76 -3.29
CA LEU A 58 -0.90 -0.34 -3.02
C LEU A 58 -1.81 -0.10 -1.81
N ILE A 59 -2.91 -0.86 -1.69
CA ILE A 59 -3.77 -0.83 -0.50
C ILE A 59 -2.97 -1.23 0.74
N SER A 60 -2.10 -2.24 0.64
CA SER A 60 -1.24 -2.65 1.75
C SER A 60 -0.27 -1.57 2.17
N PHE A 61 0.27 -0.77 1.23
CA PHE A 61 1.06 0.42 1.58
C PHE A 61 0.24 1.44 2.37
N ALA A 62 -0.99 1.73 1.95
CA ALA A 62 -1.87 2.64 2.69
C ALA A 62 -2.20 2.15 4.12
N LEU A 63 -2.35 0.84 4.31
CA LEU A 63 -2.56 0.27 5.65
C LEU A 63 -1.30 0.32 6.52
N LEU A 64 -0.13 0.13 5.94
CA LEU A 64 1.14 0.08 6.69
C LEU A 64 1.66 1.49 7.00
N LEU A 65 1.62 2.39 6.03
CA LEU A 65 2.17 3.75 6.13
C LEU A 65 1.16 4.77 6.66
N GLY A 66 -0.13 4.45 6.57
CA GLY A 66 -1.23 5.34 6.90
C GLY A 66 -1.86 5.98 5.65
N CYS A 67 -3.14 6.31 5.78
CA CYS A 67 -3.99 6.95 4.78
C CYS A 67 -5.15 7.66 5.49
N ASP A 68 -6.05 8.27 4.73
CA ASP A 68 -7.20 9.01 5.27
C ASP A 68 -8.12 8.16 6.17
N TYR A 69 -8.10 6.83 6.01
CA TYR A 69 -8.92 5.91 6.78
C TYR A 69 -8.18 5.24 7.94
N SER A 70 -6.85 5.36 8.03
CA SER A 70 -6.04 4.68 9.05
C SER A 70 -4.74 5.41 9.34
N ASN A 71 -4.36 5.51 10.61
CA ASN A 71 -3.08 6.08 11.02
C ASN A 71 -1.85 5.21 10.63
N GLY A 72 -2.07 4.05 10.02
CA GLY A 72 -1.01 3.13 9.65
C GLY A 72 -0.54 2.26 10.82
N VAL A 73 0.56 1.54 10.59
CA VAL A 73 1.17 0.67 11.61
C VAL A 73 2.44 1.33 12.14
N HIS A 74 2.48 1.59 13.45
CA HIS A 74 3.63 2.20 14.08
C HIS A 74 4.91 1.38 13.83
N GLY A 75 6.00 2.06 13.44
CA GLY A 75 7.29 1.44 13.14
C GLY A 75 7.48 1.00 11.68
N PHE A 76 6.46 1.15 10.81
CA PHE A 76 6.62 0.98 9.37
C PHE A 76 6.88 2.33 8.67
N GLY A 77 8.09 2.47 8.14
CA GLY A 77 8.42 3.51 7.16
C GLY A 77 8.32 3.01 5.72
N PRO A 78 8.40 3.90 4.71
CA PRO A 78 8.27 3.54 3.29
C PRO A 78 9.17 2.38 2.85
N GLU A 79 10.41 2.35 3.30
CA GLU A 79 11.37 1.30 2.93
C GLU A 79 11.03 -0.04 3.60
N ALA A 80 10.57 0.00 4.85
CA ALA A 80 10.18 -1.20 5.57
C ALA A 80 8.90 -1.81 4.97
N ALA A 81 7.92 -0.98 4.65
CA ALA A 81 6.70 -1.39 3.98
C ALA A 81 7.01 -1.96 2.58
N CYS A 82 7.84 -1.27 1.79
CA CYS A 82 8.25 -1.72 0.45
C CYS A 82 8.90 -3.11 0.49
N ARG A 83 9.84 -3.34 1.42
CA ARG A 83 10.46 -4.67 1.59
C ARG A 83 9.43 -5.74 1.95
N LEU A 84 8.50 -5.43 2.85
CA LEU A 84 7.48 -6.38 3.29
C LEU A 84 6.54 -6.76 2.15
N VAL A 85 5.91 -5.77 1.50
CA VAL A 85 4.95 -5.98 0.41
C VAL A 85 5.62 -6.72 -0.75
N LYS A 86 6.83 -6.32 -1.13
CA LYS A 86 7.59 -7.00 -2.19
C LYS A 86 7.96 -8.44 -1.85
N SER A 87 8.19 -8.75 -0.58
CA SER A 87 8.52 -10.11 -0.13
C SER A 87 7.30 -11.04 -0.03
N ALA A 88 6.11 -10.47 0.24
CA ALA A 88 4.87 -11.22 0.39
C ALA A 88 4.17 -11.49 -0.96
N GLY A 89 4.33 -10.56 -1.91
CA GLY A 89 3.61 -10.57 -3.18
C GLY A 89 2.22 -9.91 -3.08
N ASP A 90 1.65 -9.60 -4.24
CA ASP A 90 0.47 -8.74 -4.36
C ASP A 90 -0.78 -9.28 -3.64
N ASP A 91 -1.06 -10.58 -3.79
CA ASP A 91 -2.26 -11.21 -3.22
C ASP A 91 -2.08 -11.60 -1.75
N SER A 92 -0.91 -12.09 -1.37
CA SER A 92 -0.73 -12.78 -0.08
C SER A 92 -0.82 -11.86 1.12
N ILE A 93 -0.43 -10.58 0.98
CA ILE A 93 -0.31 -9.70 2.14
C ILE A 93 -1.66 -9.15 2.60
N LEU A 94 -2.54 -8.80 1.66
CA LEU A 94 -3.86 -8.28 1.99
C LEU A 94 -4.72 -9.39 2.63
N ASP A 95 -4.63 -10.61 2.10
CA ASP A 95 -5.31 -11.79 2.64
C ASP A 95 -4.82 -12.16 4.05
N GLN A 96 -3.51 -12.00 4.30
CA GLN A 96 -2.93 -12.15 5.64
C GLN A 96 -3.43 -11.08 6.60
N ILE A 97 -3.51 -9.82 6.19
CA ILE A 97 -4.04 -8.74 7.05
C ILE A 97 -5.51 -8.99 7.39
N LEU A 98 -6.31 -9.45 6.41
CA LEU A 98 -7.71 -9.79 6.62
C LEU A 98 -7.92 -10.98 7.57
N SER A 99 -7.04 -12.00 7.48
CA SER A 99 -7.18 -13.25 8.24
C SER A 99 -6.56 -13.18 9.63
N ASP A 100 -5.36 -12.60 9.73
CA ASP A 100 -4.48 -12.68 10.90
C ASP A 100 -4.21 -11.32 11.56
N GLY A 101 -4.59 -10.21 10.92
CA GLY A 101 -4.11 -8.88 11.27
C GLY A 101 -2.62 -8.70 10.94
N VAL A 102 -2.10 -7.48 11.16
CA VAL A 102 -0.67 -7.19 10.92
C VAL A 102 0.18 -7.80 12.04
N LYS A 103 0.79 -8.96 11.79
CA LYS A 103 1.77 -9.57 12.70
C LYS A 103 3.18 -9.18 12.26
N ALA A 104 3.92 -8.46 13.10
CA ALA A 104 5.33 -8.15 12.85
C ALA A 104 6.19 -9.43 12.96
N THR A 105 6.27 -10.23 11.89
CA THR A 105 7.13 -11.40 11.88
C THR A 105 8.58 -10.99 11.64
N ARG A 106 9.38 -10.95 12.73
CA ARG A 106 10.83 -11.02 12.62
C ARG A 106 11.22 -12.41 12.09
N LYS A 107 11.45 -12.54 10.78
CA LYS A 107 12.05 -13.76 10.22
C LYS A 107 13.36 -13.45 9.50
N CYS A 108 14.39 -13.13 10.27
CA CYS A 108 15.77 -13.26 9.79
C CYS A 108 16.19 -14.72 9.93
N LYS A 109 15.98 -15.54 8.89
CA LYS A 109 16.78 -16.76 8.70
C LYS A 109 18.17 -16.32 8.23
N GLY A 110 19.04 -15.99 9.18
CA GLY A 110 20.47 -15.87 8.91
C GLY A 110 21.03 -17.25 8.56
N LYS A 111 21.55 -17.42 7.34
CA LYS A 111 22.56 -18.44 7.09
C LYS A 111 23.92 -17.80 7.38
N LYS A 112 24.52 -18.16 8.52
CA LYS A 112 25.95 -17.94 8.80
C LYS A 112 26.76 -19.13 8.28
N ALA A 113 27.72 -18.85 7.41
CA ALA A 113 28.98 -19.59 7.20
C ALA A 113 29.92 -18.58 6.50
N GLY A 114 31.13 -18.23 6.97
CA GLY A 114 31.94 -18.70 8.07
C GLY A 114 32.94 -17.62 8.53
N ILE A 115 33.76 -18.03 9.49
CA ILE A 115 34.66 -17.33 10.42
C ILE A 115 35.97 -16.86 9.75
N ASP A 116 36.54 -15.69 10.10
CA ASP A 116 37.85 -15.61 10.77
C ASP A 116 38.19 -14.27 11.47
N LYS A 117 39.07 -14.38 12.47
CA LYS A 117 39.28 -13.57 13.68
C LYS A 117 40.26 -12.40 13.52
N ASN A 118 40.05 -11.30 14.26
CA ASN A 118 40.97 -10.87 15.37
C ASN A 118 40.56 -9.55 16.08
N LYS A 119 40.68 -9.57 17.43
CA LYS A 119 40.94 -8.49 18.44
C LYS A 119 40.17 -7.16 18.30
N GLY A 120 39.51 -6.58 19.30
CA GLY A 120 39.39 -6.77 20.75
C GLY A 120 38.87 -5.44 21.35
N GLY A 121 38.20 -5.47 22.50
CA GLY A 121 37.87 -4.28 23.30
C GLY A 121 36.40 -4.15 23.71
N ASP A 122 36.15 -4.30 25.01
CA ASP A 122 34.88 -4.08 25.71
C ASP A 122 34.31 -2.67 25.49
N ILE A 123 32.98 -2.56 25.37
CA ILE A 123 32.15 -1.78 26.31
C ILE A 123 30.66 -2.01 26.06
N CYS A 124 29.98 -2.32 27.16
CA CYS A 124 28.54 -2.46 27.33
C CYS A 124 27.82 -1.14 27.04
N THR A 125 26.77 -1.17 26.21
CA THR A 125 25.74 -0.12 26.28
C THR A 125 24.38 -0.79 26.20
N LYS A 126 23.75 -0.86 27.37
CA LYS A 126 22.36 -1.25 27.56
C LYS A 126 21.49 -0.33 26.73
N THR A 127 20.63 -0.87 25.87
CA THR A 127 19.42 -0.12 25.46
C THR A 127 18.30 -1.10 25.14
N SER A 128 17.50 -1.31 26.18
CA SER A 128 16.04 -1.38 26.13
C SER A 128 15.43 -2.35 25.13
N THR A 129 15.12 -3.54 25.61
CA THR A 129 13.97 -4.31 25.16
C THR A 129 12.73 -3.41 25.26
N SER A 130 12.29 -2.81 24.15
CA SER A 130 10.96 -2.24 24.05
C SER A 130 10.03 -3.34 23.59
N GLU A 131 9.39 -3.99 24.56
CA GLU A 131 8.17 -4.74 24.32
C GLU A 131 7.10 -3.72 23.87
N VAL A 132 6.86 -3.64 22.57
CA VAL A 132 5.76 -2.82 22.05
C VAL A 132 4.49 -3.64 22.25
N GLY A 133 3.79 -3.36 23.35
CA GLY A 133 2.49 -3.92 23.66
C GLY A 133 1.50 -3.59 22.53
N MET A 134 0.91 -4.62 21.95
CA MET A 134 -0.10 -4.50 20.90
C MET A 134 -1.47 -4.44 21.56
N SER A 135 -2.14 -3.29 21.49
CA SER A 135 -3.52 -3.17 21.94
C SER A 135 -4.42 -4.02 21.04
N GLN A 136 -5.00 -5.04 21.64
CA GLN A 136 -6.01 -5.92 21.06
C GLN A 136 -7.26 -5.11 20.71
N ASP A 137 -7.40 -4.68 19.45
CA ASP A 137 -8.70 -4.52 18.73
C ASP A 137 -8.55 -4.19 17.22
N SER A 138 -7.39 -4.45 16.61
CA SER A 138 -7.05 -3.88 15.30
C SER A 138 -7.67 -4.62 14.09
N GLY A 139 -8.22 -5.82 14.30
CA GLY A 139 -8.70 -6.67 13.20
C GLY A 139 -9.95 -6.13 12.49
N GLY A 140 -10.87 -5.50 13.23
CA GLY A 140 -12.08 -4.91 12.66
C GLY A 140 -11.78 -3.64 11.86
N GLN A 141 -10.97 -2.74 12.42
CA GLN A 141 -10.62 -1.47 11.80
C GLN A 141 -9.92 -1.67 10.45
N PHE A 142 -8.94 -2.57 10.35
CA PHE A 142 -8.28 -2.82 9.06
C PHE A 142 -9.22 -3.42 8.01
N ARG A 143 -10.17 -4.27 8.41
CA ARG A 143 -11.17 -4.82 7.49
C ARG A 143 -12.09 -3.74 6.93
N GLU A 144 -12.53 -2.80 7.75
CA GLU A 144 -13.34 -1.67 7.30
C GLU A 144 -12.58 -0.79 6.30
N VAL A 145 -11.31 -0.50 6.58
CA VAL A 145 -10.44 0.28 5.68
C VAL A 145 -10.21 -0.44 4.36
N ILE A 146 -9.91 -1.74 4.40
CA ILE A 146 -9.72 -2.55 3.19
C ILE A 146 -11.01 -2.54 2.35
N ASN A 147 -12.16 -2.75 2.98
CA ASN A 147 -13.44 -2.73 2.31
C ASN A 147 -13.77 -1.35 1.73
N ALA A 148 -13.36 -0.26 2.39
CA ALA A 148 -13.53 1.09 1.84
C ALA A 148 -12.83 1.25 0.47
N PHE A 149 -11.67 0.61 0.28
CA PHE A 149 -10.95 0.63 -1.00
C PHE A 149 -11.44 -0.41 -2.00
N LEU A 150 -11.75 -1.64 -1.56
CA LEU A 150 -12.14 -2.75 -2.45
C LEU A 150 -13.61 -2.67 -2.90
N GLU A 151 -14.48 -2.27 -1.99
CA GLU A 151 -15.93 -2.16 -2.18
C GLU A 151 -16.42 -0.74 -1.83
N PRO A 152 -15.90 0.30 -2.52
CA PRO A 152 -16.27 1.67 -2.22
C PRO A 152 -17.76 1.89 -2.53
N LYS A 153 -18.44 2.62 -1.63
CA LYS A 153 -19.84 3.00 -1.83
C LYS A 153 -19.92 3.98 -3.00
N CYS A 154 -20.48 3.52 -4.12
CA CYS A 154 -20.63 4.29 -5.34
C CYS A 154 -22.06 4.15 -5.87
N HIS A 155 -22.52 5.15 -6.62
CA HIS A 155 -23.76 5.05 -7.36
C HIS A 155 -23.59 4.12 -8.57
N LEU A 156 -24.66 3.39 -8.91
CA LEU A 156 -24.68 2.59 -10.14
C LEU A 156 -24.63 3.53 -11.35
N PRO A 157 -23.91 3.16 -12.43
CA PRO A 157 -23.83 3.98 -13.64
C PRO A 157 -25.20 4.38 -14.19
N ASP A 158 -26.19 3.49 -14.08
CA ASP A 158 -27.55 3.70 -14.60
C ASP A 158 -28.51 4.37 -13.62
N SER A 159 -28.06 4.70 -12.40
CA SER A 159 -28.93 5.28 -11.38
C SER A 159 -29.29 6.74 -11.68
N GLU A 160 -30.45 7.18 -11.20
CA GLU A 160 -30.91 8.58 -11.34
C GLU A 160 -29.92 9.60 -10.79
N ASN A 161 -29.14 9.25 -9.77
CA ASN A 161 -28.11 10.13 -9.21
C ASN A 161 -26.93 10.40 -10.16
N VAL A 162 -26.76 9.59 -11.21
CA VAL A 162 -25.69 9.69 -12.20
C VAL A 162 -26.20 10.29 -13.53
N ARG A 163 -27.52 10.33 -13.72
CA ARG A 163 -28.14 10.98 -14.88
C ARG A 163 -28.02 12.50 -14.73
N ARG A 164 -27.71 13.16 -15.85
CA ARG A 164 -27.36 14.59 -15.92
C ARG A 164 -28.56 15.45 -16.25
#